data_AF-A0A813GD50-F1
#
_entry.id   AF-A0A813GD50-F1
#
_cell.length_a   1.000
_cell.length_b   1.000
_cell.length_c   1.000
_cell.angle_alpha   90.00
_cell.angle_beta   90.00
_cell.angle_gamma   90.00
#
_symmetry.space_group_name_H-M   'P 1'
#
loop_
_entity.id
_entity.type
_entity.pdbx_description
1 polymer ?
#
loop_
_entity_poly.entity_id
_entity_poly.type
_entity_poly.pdbx_seq_one_letter_code
_entity_poly.pdbx_strand_id
1 'polypeptide(L)'
;MILSQSPSMKQAQLQIAASWPNCPEKRIELTNTLEKMKHPSHRPVGLVCSWEYVSGFFDAEGYIKIPTRSTSVNLEFTQNNRHILDSIHAFLQVEQEGKWRSVSGCSGQAAHKLCCYNSAVSRQALRHFLTAGLTVKRAGTVAGRFKSHGGSGRPLADVRQSIKYLRLDSKGAMRAVQIKRLADKLRLAKAGGICELVLKQELQLYQLRQTHRFERVLSQISALRSDIRGLLKSGAKLARPTLA
;
A
#
# COMPACT_ATOMS: atom_id res chain seq x y z
N MET A 1 -22.59 6.89 -8.97
CA MET A 1 -21.45 7.81 -9.09
C MET A 1 -21.54 8.81 -7.94
N ILE A 2 -21.18 8.40 -6.71
CA ILE A 2 -21.47 9.17 -5.47
C ILE A 2 -20.27 10.04 -5.05
N LEU A 3 -19.05 9.65 -5.42
CA LEU A 3 -17.82 10.38 -5.09
C LEU A 3 -17.70 11.76 -5.76
N SER A 4 -18.54 12.10 -6.74
CA SER A 4 -18.53 13.41 -7.40
C SER A 4 -19.27 14.50 -6.61
N GLN A 5 -20.05 14.15 -5.59
CA GLN A 5 -20.87 15.11 -4.84
C GLN A 5 -20.21 15.60 -3.56
N SER A 6 -19.28 14.84 -2.98
CA SER A 6 -18.62 15.24 -1.73
C SER A 6 -17.39 16.10 -2.02
N PRO A 7 -17.38 17.39 -1.62
CA PRO A 7 -16.24 18.28 -1.80
C PRO A 7 -14.98 17.65 -1.18
N SER A 8 -13.99 17.36 -2.02
CA SER A 8 -12.69 16.85 -1.57
C SER A 8 -11.56 17.63 -2.23
N MET A 9 -10.40 17.67 -1.56
CA MET A 9 -9.18 18.27 -2.12
C MET A 9 -8.88 17.69 -3.51
N LYS A 10 -9.08 16.38 -3.68
CA LYS A 10 -8.89 15.69 -4.96
C LYS A 10 -9.90 16.13 -6.01
N GLN A 11 -11.15 16.41 -5.64
CA GLN A 11 -12.15 16.96 -6.56
C GLN A 11 -11.72 18.34 -7.07
N ALA A 12 -11.28 19.24 -6.18
CA ALA A 12 -10.80 20.55 -6.61
C ALA A 12 -9.56 20.43 -7.52
N GLN A 13 -8.63 19.52 -7.22
CA GLN A 13 -7.49 19.21 -8.10
C GLN A 13 -7.94 18.65 -9.47
N LEU A 14 -8.93 17.77 -9.48
CA LEU A 14 -9.50 17.20 -10.70
C LEU A 14 -10.26 18.23 -11.53
N GLN A 15 -10.97 19.16 -10.89
CA GLN A 15 -11.62 20.29 -11.58
C GLN A 15 -10.58 21.17 -12.27
N ILE A 16 -9.49 21.52 -11.59
CA ILE A 16 -8.36 22.24 -12.18
C ILE A 16 -7.79 21.47 -13.38
N ALA A 17 -7.58 20.16 -13.22
CA ALA A 17 -7.05 19.31 -14.29
C ALA A 17 -8.02 19.16 -15.48
N ALA A 18 -9.33 19.12 -15.22
CA ALA A 18 -10.35 19.06 -16.27
C ALA A 18 -10.47 20.38 -17.04
N SER A 19 -10.27 21.52 -16.37
CA SER A 19 -10.26 22.85 -16.98
C SER A 19 -8.85 23.32 -17.37
N TRP A 20 -7.95 22.40 -17.74
CA TRP A 20 -6.54 22.75 -17.97
C TRP A 20 -6.40 23.70 -19.19
N PRO A 21 -5.83 24.90 -19.02
CA PRO A 21 -5.82 25.93 -20.05
C PRO A 21 -4.77 25.64 -21.14
N ASN A 22 -4.92 26.27 -22.30
CA ASN A 22 -3.94 26.19 -23.39
C ASN A 22 -2.82 27.24 -23.27
N CYS A 23 -3.08 28.38 -22.63
CA CYS A 23 -2.08 29.44 -22.48
C CYS A 23 -1.04 29.13 -21.38
N PRO A 24 0.26 29.33 -21.63
CA PRO A 24 1.33 29.02 -20.67
C PRO A 24 1.21 29.75 -19.32
N GLU A 25 0.81 31.02 -19.32
CA GLU A 25 0.78 31.87 -18.12
C GLU A 25 -0.23 31.34 -17.10
N LYS A 26 -1.44 30.96 -17.57
CA LYS A 26 -2.46 30.35 -16.69
C LYS A 26 -2.07 28.95 -16.21
N ARG A 27 -1.28 28.20 -16.99
CA ARG A 27 -0.76 26.90 -16.54
C ARG A 27 0.19 27.05 -15.36
N ILE A 28 1.03 28.09 -15.36
CA ILE A 28 1.94 28.38 -14.24
C ILE A 28 1.12 28.69 -12.97
N GLU A 29 0.10 29.54 -13.08
CA GLU A 29 -0.77 29.88 -11.94
C GLU A 29 -1.50 28.66 -11.36
N LEU A 30 -2.09 27.82 -12.22
CA LEU A 30 -2.78 26.60 -11.78
C LEU A 30 -1.82 25.55 -11.23
N THR A 31 -0.60 25.46 -11.76
CA THR A 31 0.46 24.60 -11.21
C THR A 31 0.82 25.03 -9.80
N ASN A 32 1.07 26.33 -9.58
CA ASN A 32 1.34 26.89 -8.25
C ASN A 32 0.17 26.64 -7.28
N THR A 33 -1.07 26.73 -7.78
CA THR A 33 -2.27 26.42 -7.00
C THR A 33 -2.32 24.95 -6.60
N LEU A 34 -2.08 24.03 -7.54
CA LEU A 34 -2.02 22.59 -7.27
C LEU A 34 -0.89 22.23 -6.30
N GLU A 35 0.28 22.85 -6.45
CA GLU A 35 1.42 22.67 -5.53
C GLU A 35 1.07 23.16 -4.13
N LYS A 36 0.47 24.34 -4.00
CA LYS A 36 -0.01 24.86 -2.72
C LYS A 36 -1.03 23.92 -2.08
N MET A 37 -1.93 23.32 -2.84
CA MET A 37 -2.90 22.34 -2.33
C MET A 37 -2.25 21.03 -1.88
N LYS A 38 -1.17 20.60 -2.54
CA LYS A 38 -0.40 19.40 -2.18
C LYS A 38 0.53 19.62 -0.99
N HIS A 39 0.79 20.87 -0.62
CA HIS A 39 1.69 21.20 0.48
C HIS A 39 1.16 20.63 1.81
N PRO A 40 2.01 20.02 2.66
CA PRO A 40 1.58 19.39 3.92
C PRO A 40 0.87 20.32 4.90
N SER A 41 1.16 21.62 4.85
CA SER A 41 0.53 22.65 5.69
C SER A 41 -0.76 23.24 5.12
N HIS A 42 -1.20 22.81 3.93
CA HIS A 42 -2.44 23.31 3.35
C HIS A 42 -3.64 22.90 4.21
N ARG A 43 -4.44 23.86 4.65
CA ARG A 43 -5.68 23.56 5.37
C ARG A 43 -6.86 23.58 4.41
N PRO A 44 -7.55 22.45 4.17
CA PRO A 44 -8.74 22.46 3.32
C PRO A 44 -9.84 23.29 3.99
N VAL A 45 -10.42 24.22 3.24
CA VAL A 45 -11.53 25.07 3.70
C VAL A 45 -12.84 24.35 3.42
N GLY A 46 -13.75 24.33 4.41
CA GLY A 46 -15.08 23.75 4.26
C GLY A 46 -15.12 22.23 4.14
N LEU A 47 -14.07 21.53 4.57
CA LEU A 47 -14.07 20.07 4.58
C LEU A 47 -15.05 19.54 5.64
N VAL A 48 -16.21 19.05 5.19
CA VAL A 48 -17.17 18.35 6.04
C VAL A 48 -16.97 16.85 5.85
N CYS A 49 -16.55 16.17 6.92
CA CYS A 49 -16.41 14.73 6.91
C CYS A 49 -17.78 14.07 7.11
N SER A 50 -18.10 13.13 6.22
CA SER A 50 -19.24 12.22 6.32
C SER A 50 -18.76 10.78 6.15
N TRP A 51 -19.62 9.80 6.39
CA TRP A 51 -19.26 8.40 6.16
C TRP A 51 -18.90 8.11 4.70
N GLU A 52 -19.56 8.78 3.73
CA GLU A 52 -19.26 8.68 2.29
C GLU A 52 -17.90 9.28 1.95
N TYR A 53 -17.58 10.44 2.55
CA TYR A 53 -16.25 11.04 2.37
C TYR A 53 -15.17 10.13 2.94
N VAL A 54 -15.33 9.67 4.18
CA VAL A 54 -14.34 8.84 4.87
C VAL A 54 -14.21 7.48 4.20
N SER A 55 -15.30 6.87 3.71
CA SER A 55 -15.24 5.61 2.95
C SER A 55 -14.47 5.78 1.65
N GLY A 56 -14.74 6.84 0.88
CA GLY A 56 -14.02 7.16 -0.35
C GLY A 56 -12.54 7.48 -0.10
N PHE A 57 -12.24 8.19 0.98
CA PHE A 57 -10.87 8.46 1.40
C PHE A 57 -10.14 7.17 1.84
N PHE A 58 -10.80 6.30 2.59
CA PHE A 58 -10.27 4.99 2.98
C PHE A 58 -10.04 4.08 1.77
N ASP A 59 -10.86 4.17 0.73
CA ASP A 59 -10.69 3.43 -0.52
C ASP A 59 -9.37 3.80 -1.22
N ALA A 60 -9.04 5.09 -1.20
CA ALA A 60 -7.85 5.63 -1.85
C ALA A 60 -6.57 5.45 -1.02
N GLU A 61 -6.62 5.76 0.28
CA GLU A 61 -5.44 5.89 1.15
C GLU A 61 -5.46 4.93 2.35
N GLY A 62 -6.54 4.16 2.51
CA GLY A 62 -6.77 3.32 3.68
C GLY A 62 -6.11 1.95 3.59
N TYR A 63 -5.70 1.46 4.75
CA TYR A 63 -5.06 0.17 4.94
C TYR A 63 -5.78 -0.66 6.00
N ILE A 64 -6.00 -1.94 5.68
CA ILE A 64 -6.53 -2.94 6.60
C ILE A 64 -5.39 -3.90 6.93
N LYS A 65 -5.05 -4.00 8.22
CA LYS A 65 -4.01 -4.89 8.73
C LYS A 65 -4.65 -5.99 9.57
N ILE A 66 -4.32 -7.24 9.26
CA ILE A 66 -4.67 -8.41 10.07
C ILE A 66 -3.35 -9.07 10.49
N PRO A 67 -2.87 -8.87 11.74
CA PRO A 67 -1.60 -9.44 12.17
C PRO A 67 -1.63 -10.97 12.12
N THR A 68 -0.53 -11.62 11.78
CA THR A 68 -0.48 -13.08 11.59
C THR A 68 -0.73 -13.89 12.86
N ARG A 69 -0.56 -13.28 14.04
CA ARG A 69 -0.70 -13.92 15.35
C ARG A 69 -1.95 -13.47 16.11
N SER A 70 -2.82 -12.68 15.50
CA SER A 70 -4.07 -12.23 16.13
C SER A 70 -5.21 -12.24 15.13
N THR A 71 -6.44 -12.43 15.62
CA THR A 71 -7.66 -12.24 14.83
C THR A 71 -8.10 -10.77 14.81
N SER A 72 -7.22 -9.85 15.22
CA SER A 72 -7.53 -8.43 15.29
C SER A 72 -7.52 -7.82 13.90
N VAL A 73 -8.53 -7.00 13.62
CA VAL A 73 -8.57 -6.15 12.43
C VAL A 73 -8.15 -4.77 12.87
N ASN A 74 -7.11 -4.21 12.24
CA ASN A 74 -6.66 -2.85 12.49
C ASN A 74 -6.85 -2.03 11.21
N LEU A 75 -7.35 -0.81 11.38
CA LEU A 75 -7.50 0.16 10.28
C LEU A 75 -6.45 1.25 10.42
N GLU A 76 -5.94 1.73 9.29
CA GLU A 76 -4.97 2.81 9.22
C GLU A 76 -5.29 3.71 8.03
N PHE A 77 -5.30 5.02 8.27
CA PHE A 77 -5.21 6.04 7.23
C PHE A 77 -3.79 6.61 7.24
N THR A 78 -3.21 6.84 6.08
CA THR A 78 -1.92 7.53 5.94
C THR A 78 -2.11 8.75 5.04
N GLN A 79 -1.56 9.90 5.43
CA GLN A 79 -1.64 11.12 4.63
C GLN A 79 -0.49 12.08 4.99
N ASN A 80 0.06 12.77 4.00
CA ASN A 80 1.10 13.78 4.21
C ASN A 80 0.54 15.05 4.85
N ASN A 81 -0.68 15.43 4.49
CA ASN A 81 -1.36 16.58 5.06
C ASN A 81 -2.09 16.20 6.35
N ARG A 82 -1.57 16.67 7.49
CA ARG A 82 -2.11 16.39 8.82
C ARG A 82 -3.54 16.91 9.00
N HIS A 83 -3.89 18.06 8.44
CA HIS A 83 -5.20 18.69 8.64
C HIS A 83 -6.36 17.84 8.11
N ILE A 84 -6.12 17.07 7.05
CA ILE A 84 -7.10 16.12 6.53
C ILE A 84 -7.33 14.99 7.56
N LEU A 85 -6.26 14.42 8.11
CA LEU A 85 -6.39 13.37 9.13
C LEU A 85 -7.01 13.90 10.42
N ASP A 86 -6.69 15.13 10.84
CA ASP A 86 -7.29 15.74 12.02
C ASP A 86 -8.81 15.92 11.83
N SER A 87 -9.25 16.30 10.62
CA SER A 87 -10.69 16.43 10.29
C SER A 87 -11.40 15.07 10.31
N ILE A 88 -10.79 14.04 9.71
CA ILE A 88 -11.31 12.66 9.73
C ILE A 88 -11.31 12.13 11.17
N HIS A 89 -10.26 12.41 11.94
CA HIS A 89 -10.13 11.99 13.33
C HIS A 89 -11.23 12.61 14.18
N ALA A 90 -11.46 13.92 14.09
CA ALA A 90 -12.54 14.60 14.80
C ALA A 90 -13.92 13.97 14.50
N PHE A 91 -14.22 13.71 13.22
CA PHE A 91 -15.44 13.01 12.82
C PHE A 91 -15.55 11.61 13.45
N LEU A 92 -14.49 10.80 13.33
CA LEU A 92 -14.48 9.44 13.89
C LEU A 92 -14.51 9.41 15.43
N GLN A 93 -14.04 10.46 16.11
CA GLN A 93 -14.15 10.57 17.56
C GLN A 93 -15.60 10.69 18.00
N VAL A 94 -16.38 11.53 17.31
CA VAL A 94 -17.82 11.72 17.56
C VAL A 94 -18.61 10.45 17.24
N GLU A 95 -18.34 9.81 16.10
CA GLU A 95 -19.13 8.68 15.61
C GLU A 95 -18.78 7.32 16.25
N GLN A 96 -17.58 7.15 16.80
CA GLN A 96 -17.05 5.83 17.24
C GLN A 96 -16.41 5.87 18.64
N GLU A 97 -16.88 6.76 19.52
CA GLU A 97 -16.47 6.84 20.94
C GLU A 97 -14.95 6.96 21.15
N GLY A 98 -14.29 7.71 20.28
CA GLY A 98 -12.91 8.13 20.49
C GLY A 98 -11.79 7.09 20.47
N LYS A 99 -12.04 5.87 19.97
CA LYS A 99 -11.03 4.79 20.00
C LYS A 99 -9.95 4.89 18.90
N TRP A 100 -10.01 5.93 18.07
CA TRP A 100 -9.03 6.24 17.02
C TRP A 100 -7.87 7.05 17.57
N ARG A 101 -6.65 6.69 17.19
CA ARG A 101 -5.42 7.36 17.66
C ARG A 101 -4.69 7.98 16.49
N SER A 102 -4.44 9.28 16.58
CA SER A 102 -3.50 9.96 15.70
C SER A 102 -2.07 9.59 16.14
N VAL A 103 -1.27 9.13 15.19
CA VAL A 103 0.13 8.77 15.39
C VAL A 103 0.95 9.63 14.45
N SER A 104 1.65 10.61 15.03
CA SER A 104 2.69 11.34 14.32
C SER A 104 3.84 10.39 13.98
N GLY A 105 4.33 10.43 12.74
CA GLY A 105 5.49 9.64 12.34
C GLY A 105 6.69 9.93 13.25
N CYS A 106 7.51 8.92 13.53
CA CYS A 106 8.81 9.15 14.16
C CYS A 106 9.65 10.08 13.27
N SER A 107 10.49 10.92 13.88
CA SER A 107 11.35 11.90 13.22
C SER A 107 11.93 11.39 11.89
N GLY A 108 11.54 12.02 10.78
CA GLY A 108 11.97 11.66 9.42
C GLY A 108 10.92 10.97 8.54
N GLN A 109 9.76 10.56 9.07
CA GLN A 109 8.64 10.13 8.22
C GLN A 109 7.75 11.32 7.84
N ALA A 110 7.62 11.57 6.53
CA ALA A 110 6.84 12.68 5.99
C ALA A 110 5.31 12.51 6.10
N ALA A 111 4.82 11.32 6.48
CA ALA A 111 3.41 11.00 6.50
C ALA A 111 2.87 10.85 7.93
N HIS A 112 1.70 11.42 8.17
CA HIS A 112 0.92 11.27 9.39
C HIS A 112 0.01 10.04 9.27
N LYS A 113 -0.35 9.45 10.41
CA LYS A 113 -1.18 8.24 10.47
C LYS A 113 -2.33 8.38 11.45
N LEU A 114 -3.47 7.81 11.10
CA LEU A 114 -4.62 7.67 11.98
C LEU A 114 -4.98 6.18 12.07
N CYS A 115 -4.85 5.60 13.26
CA CYS A 115 -4.96 4.16 13.46
C CYS A 115 -6.11 3.79 14.40
N CYS A 116 -6.80 2.69 14.09
CA CYS A 116 -7.70 1.98 15.00
C CYS A 116 -7.15 0.58 15.26
N TYR A 117 -6.70 0.33 16.50
CA TYR A 117 -6.23 -0.99 16.94
C TYR A 117 -7.31 -1.79 17.67
N ASN A 118 -8.44 -1.15 18.01
CA ASN A 118 -9.57 -1.85 18.62
C ASN A 118 -10.32 -2.63 17.54
N SER A 119 -10.29 -3.96 17.65
CA SER A 119 -10.85 -4.82 16.60
C SER A 119 -12.37 -4.75 16.49
N ALA A 120 -13.09 -4.44 17.57
CA ALA A 120 -14.55 -4.30 17.52
C ALA A 120 -14.94 -3.02 16.76
N VAL A 121 -14.32 -1.89 17.13
CA VAL A 121 -14.50 -0.59 16.46
C VAL A 121 -14.05 -0.66 15.00
N SER A 122 -12.92 -1.30 14.71
CA SER A 122 -12.45 -1.47 13.33
C SER A 122 -13.46 -2.23 12.46
N ARG A 123 -14.09 -3.29 12.99
CA ARG A 123 -15.14 -4.01 12.27
C ARG A 123 -16.40 -3.17 12.10
N GLN A 124 -16.77 -2.39 13.10
CA GLN A 124 -17.91 -1.47 13.03
C GLN A 124 -17.68 -0.38 11.97
N ALA A 125 -16.55 0.30 12.01
CA ALA A 125 -16.17 1.29 11.00
C ALA A 125 -16.16 0.70 9.58
N LEU A 126 -15.64 -0.53 9.41
CA LEU A 126 -15.71 -1.23 8.11
C LEU A 126 -17.16 -1.46 7.64
N ARG A 127 -18.10 -1.77 8.54
CA ARG A 127 -19.51 -1.88 8.17
C ARG A 127 -20.06 -0.54 7.68
N HIS A 128 -19.76 0.56 8.38
CA HIS A 128 -20.15 1.89 7.92
C HIS A 128 -19.51 2.24 6.57
N PHE A 129 -18.24 1.90 6.34
CA PHE A 129 -17.60 2.12 5.04
C PHE A 129 -18.29 1.31 3.94
N LEU A 130 -18.65 0.05 4.20
CA LEU A 130 -19.35 -0.80 3.24
C LEU A 130 -20.76 -0.28 2.91
N THR A 131 -21.50 0.22 3.91
CA THR A 131 -22.81 0.84 3.68
C THR A 131 -22.70 2.17 2.94
N ALA A 132 -21.63 2.94 3.20
CA ALA A 132 -21.32 4.20 2.52
C ALA A 132 -20.59 4.03 1.18
N GLY A 133 -20.63 2.84 0.58
CA GLY A 133 -20.18 2.62 -0.79
C GLY A 133 -18.68 2.36 -0.99
N LEU A 134 -17.94 1.88 0.02
CA LEU A 134 -16.56 1.41 -0.15
C LEU A 134 -16.48 0.34 -1.25
N THR A 135 -15.95 0.73 -2.41
CA THR A 135 -15.96 -0.07 -3.66
C THR A 135 -14.72 -0.93 -3.82
N VAL A 136 -13.54 -0.46 -3.43
CA VAL A 136 -12.24 -1.03 -3.83
C VAL A 136 -11.60 -1.75 -2.65
N LYS A 137 -12.20 -2.91 -2.34
CA LYS A 137 -11.51 -4.15 -1.89
C LYS A 137 -12.45 -5.35 -1.81
N ARG A 138 -13.56 -5.37 -2.58
CA ARG A 138 -14.52 -6.50 -2.62
C ARG A 138 -13.98 -7.80 -3.25
N ALA A 139 -12.70 -7.91 -3.61
CA ALA A 139 -12.16 -9.12 -4.24
C ALA A 139 -11.24 -9.99 -3.36
N GLY A 140 -11.05 -9.73 -2.05
CA GLY A 140 -10.15 -10.61 -1.29
C GLY A 140 -10.19 -10.70 0.23
N THR A 141 -10.74 -9.74 0.99
CA THR A 141 -10.28 -9.67 2.41
C THR A 141 -11.30 -9.50 3.52
N VAL A 142 -12.61 -9.27 3.29
CA VAL A 142 -13.51 -8.99 4.43
C VAL A 142 -14.78 -9.86 4.50
N ALA A 143 -15.22 -10.48 3.41
CA ALA A 143 -16.43 -11.33 3.43
C ALA A 143 -16.17 -12.85 3.29
N GLY A 144 -14.94 -13.29 3.03
CA GLY A 144 -14.65 -14.70 2.70
C GLY A 144 -13.70 -15.38 3.67
N ARG A 145 -14.21 -15.91 4.77
CA ARG A 145 -13.59 -17.09 5.37
C ARG A 145 -14.01 -18.28 4.49
N PHE A 146 -13.04 -19.10 4.06
CA PHE A 146 -13.25 -20.40 3.42
C PHE A 146 -13.91 -20.40 2.03
N LYS A 147 -13.12 -20.56 0.97
CA LYS A 147 -13.14 -21.76 0.13
C LYS A 147 -12.03 -21.71 -0.92
N SER A 148 -11.39 -22.86 -1.04
CA SER A 148 -10.46 -23.23 -2.09
C SER A 148 -11.11 -23.10 -3.47
N HIS A 149 -10.26 -22.89 -4.48
CA HIS A 149 -10.48 -23.15 -5.91
C HIS A 149 -11.52 -22.34 -6.70
N GLY A 150 -11.01 -21.68 -7.76
CA GLY A 150 -11.60 -21.80 -9.10
C GLY A 150 -12.43 -20.63 -9.63
N GLY A 151 -11.90 -19.96 -10.66
CA GLY A 151 -12.67 -19.17 -11.65
C GLY A 151 -13.08 -17.77 -11.20
N SER A 152 -13.13 -16.74 -12.02
CA SER A 152 -12.77 -16.54 -13.43
C SER A 152 -12.86 -15.03 -13.65
N GLY A 153 -11.73 -14.38 -13.98
CA GLY A 153 -11.69 -12.97 -14.38
C GLY A 153 -10.43 -12.72 -15.19
N ARG A 154 -10.57 -12.41 -16.48
CA ARG A 154 -9.48 -12.01 -17.39
C ARG A 154 -9.51 -10.47 -17.58
N PRO A 155 -8.39 -9.81 -17.98
CA PRO A 155 -7.00 -10.18 -17.85
C PRO A 155 -6.25 -9.12 -17.03
N LEU A 156 -6.27 -9.25 -15.69
CA LEU A 156 -5.11 -8.85 -14.88
C LEU A 156 -3.96 -9.86 -15.01
N ALA A 157 -3.99 -10.69 -16.06
CA ALA A 157 -3.08 -11.80 -16.27
C ALA A 157 -1.64 -11.31 -16.38
N ASP A 158 -1.38 -10.17 -17.04
CA ASP A 158 -0.01 -9.63 -17.17
C ASP A 158 0.57 -9.15 -15.84
N VAL A 159 -0.20 -8.42 -15.03
CA VAL A 159 0.27 -7.95 -13.70
C VAL A 159 0.38 -9.11 -12.71
N ARG A 160 -0.50 -10.12 -12.80
CA ARG A 160 -0.43 -11.31 -11.94
C ARG A 160 0.73 -12.23 -12.33
N GLN A 161 1.05 -12.33 -13.62
CA GLN A 161 2.20 -13.10 -14.10
C GLN A 161 3.51 -12.46 -13.61
N SER A 162 3.64 -11.13 -13.66
CA SER A 162 4.84 -10.46 -13.11
C SER A 162 4.97 -10.67 -11.60
N ILE A 163 3.87 -10.60 -10.84
CA ILE A 163 3.88 -10.86 -9.38
C ILE A 163 4.23 -12.32 -9.06
N LYS A 164 3.83 -13.29 -9.90
CA LYS A 164 4.13 -14.72 -9.68
C LYS A 164 5.63 -14.98 -9.59
N TYR A 165 6.43 -14.38 -10.47
CA TYR A 165 7.88 -14.52 -10.47
C TYR A 165 8.58 -13.64 -9.42
N LEU A 166 7.87 -12.68 -8.81
CA LEU A 166 8.40 -11.88 -7.71
C LEU A 166 8.22 -12.55 -6.34
N ARG A 167 7.38 -13.59 -6.25
CA ARG A 167 7.07 -14.26 -4.99
C ARG A 167 8.26 -15.10 -4.52
N LEU A 168 8.65 -14.91 -3.25
CA LEU A 168 9.67 -15.71 -2.61
C LEU A 168 9.12 -17.09 -2.25
N ASP A 169 9.93 -18.13 -2.43
CA ASP A 169 9.69 -19.45 -1.86
C ASP A 169 9.91 -19.43 -0.34
N SER A 170 9.64 -20.56 0.33
CA SER A 170 9.79 -20.66 1.79
C SER A 170 11.21 -20.33 2.25
N LYS A 171 12.23 -20.85 1.54
CA LYS A 171 13.65 -20.58 1.79
C LYS A 171 13.99 -19.10 1.57
N GLY A 172 13.52 -18.49 0.49
CA GLY A 172 13.69 -17.09 0.17
C GLY A 172 13.05 -16.16 1.20
N ALA A 173 11.86 -16.49 1.69
CA ALA A 173 11.19 -15.76 2.76
C ALA A 173 11.99 -15.83 4.07
N MET A 174 12.49 -17.00 4.45
CA MET A 174 13.35 -17.17 5.63
C MET A 174 14.64 -16.34 5.52
N ARG A 175 15.31 -16.35 4.36
CA ARG A 175 16.47 -15.49 4.10
C ARG A 175 16.13 -14.01 4.20
N ALA A 176 15.00 -13.57 3.66
CA ALA A 176 14.58 -12.16 3.75
C ALA A 176 14.38 -11.74 5.22
N VAL A 177 13.81 -12.62 6.06
CA VAL A 177 13.69 -12.39 7.51
C VAL A 177 15.06 -12.32 8.18
N GLN A 178 16.00 -13.20 7.83
CA GLN A 178 17.36 -13.17 8.36
C GLN A 178 18.10 -11.88 7.99
N ILE A 179 18.03 -11.46 6.71
CA ILE A 179 18.60 -10.20 6.22
C ILE A 179 18.05 -9.03 7.03
N LYS A 180 16.72 -8.98 7.22
CA LYS A 180 16.08 -7.91 8.00
C LYS A 180 16.58 -7.89 9.44
N ARG A 181 16.57 -9.03 10.14
CA ARG A 181 17.03 -9.15 11.52
C ARG A 181 18.49 -8.71 11.69
N LEU A 182 19.37 -9.12 10.77
CA LEU A 182 20.78 -8.77 10.82
C LEU A 182 21.01 -7.28 10.52
N ALA A 183 20.28 -6.71 9.55
CA ALA A 183 20.31 -5.27 9.28
C ALA A 183 19.82 -4.44 10.48
N ASP A 184 18.76 -4.87 11.15
CA ASP A 184 18.25 -4.21 12.36
C ASP A 184 19.27 -4.28 13.50
N LYS A 185 19.93 -5.42 13.70
CA LYS A 185 21.02 -5.58 14.69
C LYS A 185 22.21 -4.65 14.38
N LEU A 186 22.65 -4.62 13.13
CA LEU A 186 23.73 -3.73 12.67
C LEU A 186 23.42 -2.26 12.93
N ARG A 187 22.18 -1.84 12.64
CA ARG A 187 21.73 -0.47 12.89
C ARG A 187 21.87 -0.09 14.38
N LEU A 188 21.50 -0.99 15.28
CA LEU A 188 21.64 -0.77 16.73
C LEU A 188 23.12 -0.79 17.17
N ALA A 189 23.93 -1.71 16.67
CA ALA A 189 25.34 -1.80 17.00
C ALA A 189 26.13 -0.55 16.56
N LYS A 190 25.81 0.00 15.37
CA LYS A 190 26.41 1.25 14.88
C LYS A 190 26.10 2.45 15.78
N ALA A 191 24.90 2.51 16.36
CA ALA A 191 24.55 3.55 17.32
C ALA A 191 25.33 3.44 18.65
N GLY A 192 25.84 2.24 18.99
CA GLY A 192 26.58 1.96 20.21
C GLY A 192 28.11 1.96 20.09
N GLY A 193 28.68 2.27 18.91
CA GLY A 193 30.14 2.46 18.75
C GLY A 193 31.02 1.19 18.76
N ILE A 194 30.45 -0.02 18.66
CA ILE A 194 31.23 -1.27 18.68
C ILE A 194 31.79 -1.58 17.28
N CYS A 195 33.04 -1.23 17.01
CA CYS A 195 33.62 -1.24 15.65
C CYS A 195 33.85 -2.65 15.06
N GLU A 196 34.46 -3.57 15.81
CA GLU A 196 34.91 -4.85 15.25
C GLU A 196 33.76 -5.83 14.94
N LEU A 197 32.76 -5.91 15.83
CA LEU A 197 31.57 -6.75 15.63
C LEU A 197 30.72 -6.26 14.44
N VAL A 198 30.73 -4.96 14.16
CA VAL A 198 30.00 -4.36 13.05
C VAL A 198 30.56 -4.85 11.72
N LEU A 199 31.88 -4.85 11.53
CA LEU A 199 32.49 -5.26 10.25
C LEU A 199 32.14 -6.72 9.90
N LYS A 200 32.20 -7.63 10.87
CA LYS A 200 31.83 -9.05 10.69
C LYS A 200 30.37 -9.21 10.31
N GLN A 201 29.48 -8.48 10.97
CA GLN A 201 28.04 -8.52 10.68
C GLN A 201 27.70 -7.90 9.32
N GLU A 202 28.42 -6.86 8.88
CA GLU A 202 28.26 -6.25 7.56
C GLU A 202 28.65 -7.22 6.44
N LEU A 203 29.77 -7.91 6.58
CA LEU A 203 30.19 -8.94 5.63
C LEU A 203 29.15 -10.06 5.53
N GLN A 204 28.64 -10.53 6.67
CA GLN A 204 27.59 -11.54 6.69
C GLN A 204 26.30 -11.05 6.03
N LEU A 205 25.90 -9.80 6.27
CA LEU A 205 24.72 -9.20 5.63
C LEU A 205 24.89 -9.08 4.12
N TYR A 206 26.09 -8.71 3.66
CA TYR A 206 26.44 -8.65 2.25
C TYR A 206 26.30 -10.04 1.60
N GLN A 207 26.92 -11.08 2.18
CA GLN A 207 26.84 -12.46 1.69
C GLN A 207 25.40 -12.97 1.63
N LEU A 208 24.59 -12.73 2.67
CA LEU A 208 23.18 -13.11 2.69
C LEU A 208 22.37 -12.42 1.58
N ARG A 209 22.63 -11.13 1.32
CA ARG A 209 21.97 -10.38 0.25
C ARG A 209 22.35 -10.91 -1.13
N GLN A 210 23.63 -11.22 -1.36
CA GLN A 210 24.08 -11.80 -2.63
C GLN A 210 23.45 -13.18 -2.86
N THR A 211 23.51 -14.05 -1.86
CA THR A 211 22.87 -15.38 -1.89
C THR A 211 21.38 -15.27 -2.18
N HIS A 212 20.68 -14.36 -1.48
CA HIS A 212 19.25 -14.15 -1.70
C HIS A 212 18.94 -13.65 -3.12
N ARG A 213 19.72 -12.73 -3.67
CA ARG A 213 19.56 -12.26 -5.06
C ARG A 213 19.78 -13.38 -6.06
N PHE A 214 20.86 -14.12 -5.92
CA PHE A 214 21.21 -15.24 -6.80
C PHE A 214 20.13 -16.32 -6.79
N GLU A 215 19.76 -16.80 -5.60
CA GLU A 215 18.74 -17.85 -5.50
C GLU A 215 17.35 -17.38 -5.93
N ARG A 216 17.04 -16.10 -5.78
CA ARG A 216 15.79 -15.54 -6.32
C ARG A 216 15.74 -15.66 -7.84
N VAL A 217 16.83 -15.37 -8.55
CA VAL A 217 16.92 -15.54 -10.00
C VAL A 217 16.78 -17.01 -10.39
N LEU A 218 17.43 -17.93 -9.65
CA LEU A 218 17.28 -19.36 -9.89
C LEU A 218 15.83 -19.84 -9.72
N SER A 219 15.14 -19.39 -8.67
CA SER A 219 13.73 -19.70 -8.45
C SER A 219 12.83 -19.14 -9.55
N GLN A 220 13.14 -17.94 -10.08
CA GLN A 220 12.45 -17.37 -11.24
C GLN A 220 12.64 -18.19 -12.50
N ILE A 221 13.88 -18.61 -12.80
CA ILE A 221 14.19 -19.48 -13.95
C ILE A 221 13.46 -20.82 -13.81
N SER A 222 13.46 -21.41 -12.61
CA SER A 222 12.76 -22.67 -12.33
C SER A 222 11.24 -22.53 -12.57
N ALA A 223 10.63 -21.45 -12.06
CA ALA A 223 9.22 -21.16 -12.27
C ALA A 223 8.88 -20.94 -13.76
N LEU A 224 9.69 -20.16 -14.47
CA LEU A 224 9.54 -19.94 -15.92
C LEU A 224 9.65 -21.26 -16.70
N ARG A 225 10.65 -22.10 -16.39
CA ARG A 225 10.80 -23.43 -17.00
C ARG A 225 9.61 -24.34 -16.72
N SER A 226 9.05 -24.28 -15.51
CA SER A 226 7.84 -25.02 -15.16
C SER A 226 6.64 -24.56 -16.00
N ASP A 227 6.48 -23.25 -16.16
CA ASP A 227 5.38 -22.65 -16.92
C ASP A 227 5.51 -22.94 -18.43
N ILE A 228 6.71 -22.81 -19.00
CA ILE A 228 6.98 -23.17 -20.40
C ILE A 228 6.63 -24.65 -20.64
N ARG A 229 7.07 -25.56 -19.76
CA ARG A 229 6.71 -26.99 -19.87
C ARG A 229 5.19 -27.19 -19.78
N GLY A 230 4.50 -26.45 -18.93
CA GLY A 230 3.04 -26.46 -18.85
C GLY A 230 2.38 -26.00 -20.14
N LEU A 231 2.84 -24.88 -20.73
CA LEU A 231 2.32 -24.35 -21.98
C LEU A 231 2.54 -25.30 -23.16
N LEU A 232 3.74 -25.89 -23.27
CA LEU A 232 4.04 -26.88 -24.31
C LEU A 232 3.14 -28.11 -24.20
N LYS A 233 2.88 -28.61 -22.98
CA LYS A 233 1.92 -29.70 -22.75
C LYS A 233 0.49 -29.34 -23.17
N SER A 234 0.10 -28.07 -23.07
CA SER A 234 -1.20 -27.55 -23.51
C SER A 234 -1.26 -27.21 -25.00
N GLY A 235 -0.24 -27.57 -25.79
CA GLY A 235 -0.23 -27.38 -27.24
C GLY A 235 0.31 -26.02 -27.72
N ALA A 236 0.93 -25.22 -26.84
CA ALA A 236 1.62 -24.01 -27.27
C ALA A 236 2.79 -24.36 -28.21
N LYS A 237 2.97 -23.56 -29.26
CA LYS A 237 4.07 -23.71 -30.23
C LYS A 237 5.10 -22.60 -30.02
N LEU A 238 6.39 -22.94 -30.13
CA LEU A 238 7.47 -21.94 -30.13
C LEU A 238 7.45 -21.20 -31.46
N ALA A 239 7.24 -19.88 -31.42
CA ALA A 239 7.42 -19.04 -32.59
C ALA A 239 8.91 -19.08 -32.99
N ARG A 240 9.22 -19.41 -34.24
CA ARG A 240 10.58 -19.27 -34.76
C ARG A 240 10.88 -17.77 -34.86
N PRO A 241 12.00 -17.28 -34.29
CA PRO A 241 12.39 -15.90 -34.51
C PRO A 241 12.62 -15.69 -36.01
N THR A 242 11.84 -14.81 -36.63
CA THR A 242 12.16 -14.26 -37.95
C THR A 242 13.40 -13.41 -37.79
N LEU A 243 14.53 -13.94 -38.25
CA LEU A 243 15.75 -13.14 -38.41
C LEU A 243 15.46 -12.13 -39.52
N ALA A 244 15.43 -10.84 -39.14
CA ALA A 244 15.36 -9.71 -40.05
C ALA A 244 16.78 -9.27 -40.42
#